data_AF-Q4TCU5-F1
#
_entry.id   AF-Q4TCU5-F1
#
_cell.length_a   1.000
_cell.length_b   1.000
_cell.length_c   1.000
_cell.angle_alpha   90.00
_cell.angle_beta   90.00
_cell.angle_gamma   90.00
#
_symmetry.space_group_name_H-M   'P 1'
#
loop_
_entity.id
_entity.type
_entity.pdbx_description
1 polymer ?
#
loop_
_entity_poly.entity_id
_entity_poly.type
_entity_poly.pdbx_seq_one_letter_code
_entity_poly.pdbx_strand_id
1 'polypeptide(L)'
;AVQLLKKGGVLVYSTCTVTLAENEEQVAWALQTFPCLSLQPQVRRPSQSGTSVIGPSPLCFPQEPHIGAGGMQGAGLSPEQLRLLQRFRPELSWDQSRAAASLPHRADTDTIGFFIAKFLK
;
A
#
# COMPACT_ATOMS: atom_id res chain seq x y z
N ALA A 1 6.00 7.15 16.88
CA ALA A 1 5.75 5.74 16.50
C ALA A 1 7.04 4.90 16.40
N VAL A 2 7.99 5.25 15.53
CA VAL A 2 9.21 4.45 15.26
C VAL A 2 10.00 4.08 16.51
N GLN A 3 10.21 5.01 17.45
CA GLN A 3 10.98 4.77 18.67
C GLN A 3 10.40 3.66 19.56
N LEU A 4 9.06 3.54 19.61
CA LEU A 4 8.35 2.55 20.43
C LEU A 4 8.26 1.17 19.79
N LEU A 5 8.62 1.06 18.50
CA LEU A 5 8.54 -0.20 17.77
C LEU A 5 9.74 -1.09 18.11
N LYS A 6 9.49 -2.36 18.43
CA LYS A 6 10.54 -3.37 18.65
C LYS A 6 11.32 -3.67 17.35
N LYS A 7 12.54 -4.20 17.47
CA LYS A 7 13.28 -4.75 16.32
C LYS A 7 12.50 -5.91 15.70
N GLY A 8 12.44 -5.96 14.38
CA GLY A 8 11.57 -6.87 13.62
C GLY A 8 10.07 -6.51 13.69
N GLY A 9 9.71 -5.34 14.23
CA GLY A 9 8.33 -4.90 14.34
C GLY A 9 7.81 -4.30 13.04
N VAL A 10 6.49 -4.38 12.82
CA VAL A 10 5.82 -3.78 11.65
C VAL A 10 5.17 -2.46 12.04
N LEU A 11 5.39 -1.42 11.23
CA LEU A 11 4.69 -0.14 11.29
C LEU A 11 3.79 -0.01 10.05
N VAL A 12 2.51 0.29 10.25
CA VAL A 12 1.62 0.70 9.17
C VAL A 12 1.31 2.18 9.35
N TYR A 13 1.57 2.95 8.29
CA TYR A 13 1.19 4.36 8.19
C TYR A 13 0.02 4.45 7.21
N SER A 14 -1.05 5.13 7.61
CA SER A 14 -2.21 5.34 6.75
C SER A 14 -2.88 6.67 6.98
N THR A 15 -3.46 7.23 5.93
CA THR A 15 -4.17 8.51 5.94
C THR A 15 -5.42 8.41 5.06
N CYS A 16 -6.36 9.32 5.27
CA CYS A 16 -7.55 9.49 4.43
C CYS A 16 -7.49 10.78 3.58
N THR A 17 -6.28 11.18 3.18
CA THR A 17 -5.99 12.33 2.32
C THR A 17 -5.42 11.87 0.99
N VAL A 18 -5.53 12.74 -0.03
CA VAL A 18 -5.02 12.49 -1.39
C VAL A 18 -3.84 13.39 -1.75
N THR A 19 -3.29 14.14 -0.79
CA THR A 19 -2.12 14.99 -1.07
C THR A 19 -0.84 14.16 -1.14
N LEU A 20 0.18 14.68 -1.83
CA LEU A 20 1.49 14.04 -1.90
C LEU A 20 2.29 14.27 -0.59
N ALA A 21 2.16 15.49 -0.04
CA ALA A 21 2.89 15.95 1.15
C ALA A 21 2.58 15.16 2.42
N GLU A 22 1.35 14.67 2.53
CA GLU A 22 0.92 13.84 3.66
C GLU A 22 1.16 12.34 3.41
N ASN A 23 1.50 11.92 2.18
CA ASN A 23 1.58 10.52 1.80
C ASN A 23 3.00 10.14 1.36
N GLU A 24 3.31 10.17 0.06
CA GLU A 24 4.59 9.70 -0.47
C GLU A 24 5.78 10.51 0.07
N GLU A 25 5.60 11.81 0.32
CA GLU A 25 6.66 12.62 0.94
C GLU A 25 6.95 12.17 2.39
N GLN A 26 5.93 11.76 3.14
CA GLN A 26 6.14 11.20 4.48
C GLN A 26 6.87 9.87 4.43
N VAL A 27 6.59 9.04 3.41
CA VAL A 27 7.33 7.78 3.20
C VAL A 27 8.79 8.05 2.85
N ALA A 28 9.06 8.98 1.92
CA ALA A 28 10.42 9.36 1.54
C ALA A 28 11.20 9.91 2.75
N TRP A 29 10.59 10.84 3.49
CA TRP A 29 11.15 11.39 4.72
C TRP A 29 11.42 10.30 5.77
N ALA A 30 10.51 9.36 5.96
CA ALA A 30 10.67 8.30 6.96
C ALA A 30 11.83 7.36 6.61
N LEU A 31 11.97 6.97 5.34
CA LEU A 31 13.08 6.12 4.87
C LEU A 31 14.43 6.82 4.98
N GLN A 32 14.47 8.13 4.76
CA GLN A 32 15.68 8.94 4.92
C GLN A 32 16.04 9.14 6.41
N THR A 33 15.05 9.43 7.24
CA THR A 33 15.23 9.81 8.65
C THR A 33 15.48 8.61 9.55
N PHE A 34 14.90 7.45 9.22
CA PHE A 34 15.00 6.23 10.02
C PHE A 34 15.58 5.08 9.18
N PRO A 35 16.92 4.95 9.09
CA PRO A 35 17.57 3.89 8.31
C PRO A 35 17.25 2.46 8.79
N CYS A 36 16.69 2.31 9.98
CA CYS A 36 16.18 1.02 10.47
C CYS A 36 14.85 0.60 9.83
N LEU A 37 14.14 1.51 9.16
CA LEU A 37 12.90 1.17 8.47
C LEU A 37 13.18 0.72 7.05
N SER A 38 12.47 -0.32 6.63
CA SER A 38 12.43 -0.80 5.26
C SER A 38 10.98 -0.87 4.79
N LEU A 39 10.69 -0.34 3.60
CA LEU A 39 9.36 -0.43 3.00
C LEU A 39 9.10 -1.89 2.60
N GLN A 40 7.94 -2.41 2.97
CA GLN A 40 7.57 -3.80 2.75
C GLN A 40 6.40 -3.92 1.79
N PRO A 41 6.38 -4.98 0.95
CA PRO A 41 5.23 -5.27 0.14
C PRO A 41 4.02 -5.52 1.04
N GLN A 42 2.93 -4.95 0.62
CA GLN A 42 1.63 -5.36 1.05
C GLN A 42 1.28 -6.56 0.12
N VAL A 43 1.00 -7.76 0.67
CA VAL A 43 0.95 -9.05 -0.07
C VAL A 43 -0.31 -9.25 -0.93
N ARG A 44 -0.18 -9.29 -2.27
CA ARG A 44 -1.28 -9.66 -3.20
C ARG A 44 -1.72 -11.10 -2.93
N ARG A 45 -3.03 -11.38 -2.90
CA ARG A 45 -3.47 -12.77 -3.10
C ARG A 45 -3.01 -13.19 -4.50
N PRO A 46 -2.31 -14.32 -4.68
CA PRO A 46 -2.40 -15.03 -5.93
C PRO A 46 -3.88 -15.32 -6.17
N SER A 47 -4.41 -15.06 -7.36
CA SER A 47 -5.72 -15.61 -7.72
C SER A 47 -5.70 -17.09 -7.36
N GLN A 48 -6.72 -17.59 -6.68
CA GLN A 48 -6.84 -19.02 -6.39
C GLN A 48 -7.04 -19.78 -7.72
N SER A 49 -5.96 -20.02 -8.44
CA SER A 49 -5.78 -21.11 -9.39
C SER A 49 -4.69 -21.96 -8.78
N GLY A 50 -5.11 -23.02 -8.09
CA GLY A 50 -4.33 -23.71 -7.08
C GLY A 50 -2.98 -24.26 -7.57
N THR A 51 -1.94 -24.00 -6.80
CA THR A 51 -0.93 -25.01 -6.45
C THR A 51 -0.24 -24.59 -5.15
N SER A 52 -0.24 -25.48 -4.17
CA SER A 52 0.38 -25.30 -2.86
C SER A 52 1.87 -24.95 -2.97
N VAL A 53 2.32 -23.91 -2.26
CA VAL A 53 3.70 -23.83 -1.78
C VAL A 53 3.69 -23.79 -0.26
N ILE A 54 4.04 -24.93 0.33
CA ILE A 54 4.34 -25.08 1.75
C ILE A 54 5.78 -24.58 1.93
N GLY A 55 5.96 -23.50 2.67
CA GLY A 55 7.27 -23.04 3.13
C GLY A 55 7.11 -22.29 4.45
N PRO A 56 7.85 -22.63 5.52
CA PRO A 56 7.74 -21.93 6.78
C PRO A 56 8.59 -20.66 6.73
N SER A 57 7.97 -19.50 6.51
CA SER A 57 8.59 -18.21 6.83
C SER A 57 7.84 -17.58 8.00
N PRO A 58 8.48 -17.35 9.16
CA PRO A 58 7.80 -16.81 10.30
C PRO A 58 7.55 -15.32 10.05
N LEU A 59 6.27 -14.93 10.11
CA LEU A 59 5.77 -13.57 10.33
C LEU A 59 5.73 -12.61 9.13
N CYS A 60 5.53 -13.09 7.90
CA CYS A 60 4.85 -12.24 6.92
C CYS A 60 3.34 -12.36 7.17
N PHE A 61 2.75 -11.42 7.93
CA PHE A 61 1.30 -11.26 7.89
C PHE A 61 0.97 -10.54 6.58
N PRO A 62 0.41 -11.24 5.57
CA PRO A 62 -0.12 -10.58 4.40
C PRO A 62 -1.25 -9.66 4.89
N GLN A 63 -1.18 -8.39 4.52
CA GLN A 63 -2.35 -7.53 4.62
C GLN A 63 -3.27 -7.95 3.48
N GLU A 64 -4.19 -8.87 3.74
CA GLU A 64 -5.19 -9.28 2.77
C GLU A 64 -6.40 -8.34 2.86
N PRO A 65 -6.94 -7.80 1.74
CA PRO A 65 -6.51 -7.86 0.32
C PRO A 65 -5.69 -6.65 -0.19
N HIS A 66 -5.04 -6.80 -1.37
CA HIS A 66 -4.49 -5.66 -2.12
C HIS A 66 -5.56 -4.99 -2.96
N ILE A 67 -6.14 -3.93 -2.42
CA ILE A 67 -7.04 -3.05 -3.15
C ILE A 67 -6.31 -1.71 -3.33
N GLY A 68 -6.55 -1.02 -4.46
CA GLY A 68 -5.92 0.27 -4.77
C GLY A 68 -4.71 0.21 -5.71
N ALA A 69 -4.26 1.40 -6.13
CA ALA A 69 -3.14 1.61 -7.02
C ALA A 69 -1.81 1.75 -6.26
N GLY A 70 -0.68 1.76 -6.99
CA GLY A 70 0.62 2.13 -6.42
C GLY A 70 0.68 3.62 -6.00
N GLY A 71 1.79 4.00 -5.36
CA GLY A 71 2.07 5.38 -5.01
C GLY A 71 2.26 6.30 -6.23
N MET A 72 2.14 7.61 -6.00
CA MET A 72 2.31 8.65 -7.01
C MET A 72 3.76 9.10 -7.14
N GLN A 73 4.18 9.44 -8.36
CA GLN A 73 5.45 10.11 -8.61
C GLN A 73 5.47 11.52 -8.00
N GLY A 74 6.66 12.02 -7.65
CA GLY A 74 6.84 13.40 -7.15
C GLY A 74 7.63 13.48 -5.84
N ALA A 75 7.62 12.43 -5.02
CA ALA A 75 8.31 12.41 -3.72
C ALA A 75 9.74 11.84 -3.76
N GLY A 76 10.31 11.59 -4.94
CA GLY A 76 11.65 11.01 -5.08
C GLY A 76 11.77 9.52 -4.75
N LEU A 77 10.65 8.80 -4.60
CA LEU A 77 10.63 7.35 -4.43
C LEU A 77 10.89 6.62 -5.76
N SER A 78 11.57 5.47 -5.69
CA SER A 78 11.81 4.64 -6.87
C SER A 78 10.52 3.98 -7.37
N PRO A 79 10.43 3.58 -8.66
CA PRO A 79 9.27 2.85 -9.17
C PRO A 79 8.95 1.57 -8.38
N GLU A 80 9.98 0.88 -7.89
CA GLU A 80 9.84 -0.31 -7.05
C GLU A 80 9.22 0.05 -5.71
N GLN A 81 9.65 1.14 -5.07
CA GLN A 81 9.06 1.61 -3.82
C GLN A 81 7.60 2.04 -4.00
N LEU A 82 7.28 2.75 -5.09
CA LEU A 82 5.90 3.15 -5.40
C LEU A 82 4.97 1.94 -5.54
N ARG A 83 5.46 0.80 -6.06
CA ARG A 83 4.68 -0.44 -6.17
C ARG A 83 4.38 -1.11 -4.81
N LEU A 84 5.10 -0.74 -3.75
CA LEU A 84 4.88 -1.26 -2.40
C LEU A 84 3.82 -0.46 -1.62
N LEU A 85 3.40 0.69 -2.15
CA LEU A 85 2.39 1.55 -1.55
C LEU A 85 0.99 1.20 -2.08
N GLN A 86 -0.03 1.45 -1.27
CA GLN A 86 -1.43 1.37 -1.68
C GLN A 86 -2.09 2.73 -1.60
N ARG A 87 -2.65 3.19 -2.72
CA ARG A 87 -3.39 4.44 -2.83
C ARG A 87 -4.78 4.19 -3.41
N PHE A 88 -5.77 4.82 -2.81
CA PHE A 88 -7.17 4.80 -3.20
C PHE A 88 -7.53 6.23 -3.59
N ARG A 89 -8.07 6.42 -4.80
CA ARG A 89 -8.44 7.74 -5.31
C ARG A 89 -9.84 7.70 -5.89
N PRO A 90 -10.75 8.59 -5.44
CA PRO A 90 -12.10 8.69 -6.02
C PRO A 90 -12.06 9.22 -7.47
N GLU A 91 -11.07 10.04 -7.82
CA GLU A 91 -11.02 10.75 -9.11
C GLU A 91 -10.75 9.86 -10.33
N LEU A 92 -10.20 8.64 -10.15
CA LEU A 92 -9.95 7.70 -11.24
C LEU A 92 -11.22 7.01 -11.75
N SER A 93 -12.36 7.21 -11.08
CA SER A 93 -13.65 6.60 -11.44
C SER A 93 -14.50 7.47 -12.40
N TRP A 94 -14.08 8.71 -12.68
CA TRP A 94 -14.93 9.66 -13.41
C TRP A 94 -14.87 9.51 -14.94
N ASP A 95 -13.93 8.72 -15.47
CA ASP A 95 -13.72 8.52 -16.93
C ASP A 95 -14.18 7.15 -17.45
N GLN A 96 -14.86 6.33 -16.65
CA GLN A 96 -15.46 5.07 -17.12
C GLN A 96 -16.98 5.11 -16.99
N SER A 97 -17.63 4.95 -18.13
CA SER A 97 -19.05 4.64 -18.29
C SER A 97 -19.58 3.80 -17.12
N ARG A 98 -20.30 4.45 -16.20
CA ARG A 98 -20.80 3.89 -14.92
C ARG A 98 -21.79 2.71 -15.06
N ALA A 99 -21.87 2.09 -16.25
CA ALA A 99 -22.87 1.11 -16.63
C ALA A 99 -22.31 -0.31 -16.90
N ALA A 100 -20.99 -0.52 -16.98
CA ALA A 100 -20.43 -1.82 -17.44
C ALA A 100 -19.57 -2.60 -16.41
N ALA A 101 -19.25 -2.03 -15.24
CA ALA A 101 -18.46 -2.74 -14.22
C ALA A 101 -19.36 -3.57 -13.29
N SER A 102 -18.92 -4.78 -12.91
CA SER A 102 -19.59 -5.61 -11.91
C SER A 102 -19.56 -4.93 -10.53
N LEU A 103 -20.58 -5.18 -9.69
CA LEU A 103 -20.71 -4.57 -8.35
C LEU A 103 -19.44 -4.72 -7.47
N PRO A 104 -18.71 -5.85 -7.45
CA PRO A 104 -17.48 -5.98 -6.67
C PRO A 104 -16.36 -5.05 -7.15
N HIS A 105 -16.18 -4.92 -8.48
CA HIS A 105 -15.14 -4.07 -9.04
C HIS A 105 -15.41 -2.58 -8.75
N ARG A 106 -16.68 -2.20 -8.64
CA ARG A 106 -17.09 -0.84 -8.29
C ARG A 106 -16.78 -0.49 -6.84
N ALA A 107 -16.97 -1.42 -5.90
CA ALA A 107 -16.63 -1.21 -4.49
C ALA A 107 -15.12 -1.03 -4.26
N ASP A 108 -14.28 -1.66 -5.09
CA ASP A 108 -12.82 -1.58 -5.00
C ASP A 108 -12.24 -0.31 -5.64
N THR A 109 -13.03 0.44 -6.42
CA THR A 109 -12.58 1.60 -7.22
C THR A 109 -13.26 2.90 -6.86
N ASP A 110 -14.56 2.88 -6.54
CA ASP A 110 -15.34 4.02 -6.05
C ASP A 110 -15.16 4.14 -4.53
N THR A 111 -13.95 4.52 -4.12
CA THR A 111 -13.52 4.57 -2.71
C THR A 111 -13.11 5.99 -2.32
N ILE A 112 -13.14 6.26 -1.02
CA ILE A 112 -12.58 7.49 -0.47
C ILE A 112 -11.09 7.62 -0.79
N GLY A 113 -10.56 8.84 -0.74
CA GLY A 113 -9.13 9.06 -0.75
C GLY A 113 -8.47 8.35 0.42
N PHE A 114 -7.58 7.40 0.15
CA PHE A 114 -6.90 6.65 1.20
C PHE A 114 -5.48 6.27 0.78
N PHE A 115 -4.59 6.13 1.75
CA PHE A 115 -3.20 5.78 1.52
C PHE A 115 -2.69 4.84 2.61
N ILE A 116 -1.87 3.87 2.22
CA ILE A 116 -1.26 2.90 3.14
C ILE A 116 0.20 2.66 2.75
N ALA A 117 1.08 2.70 3.75
CA ALA A 117 2.48 2.31 3.66
C ALA A 117 2.84 1.37 4.81
N LYS A 118 3.54 0.27 4.51
CA LYS A 118 3.96 -0.73 5.49
C LYS A 118 5.49 -0.76 5.60
N PHE A 119 5.99 -0.68 6.83
CA PHE A 119 7.42 -0.73 7.13
C PHE A 119 7.75 -1.87 8.08
N LEU A 120 8.96 -2.42 7.95
CA LEU A 120 9.60 -3.30 8.93
C LEU A 120 10.77 -2.55 9.56
N LYS A 121 10.87 -2.59 10.89
CA LYS A 121 11.99 -2.03 11.68
C LYS A 121 13.02 -3.09 12.07
#